data_AF-A0A1F4ZCV2-F1
#
_entry.id   AF-A0A1F4ZCV2-F1
#
_cell.length_a   1.000
_cell.length_b   1.000
_cell.length_c   1.000
_cell.angle_alpha   90.00
_cell.angle_beta   90.00
_cell.angle_gamma   90.00
#
_symmetry.space_group_name_H-M   'P 1'
#
loop_
_entity.id
_entity.type
_entity.pdbx_description
1 polymer ?
#
loop_
_entity_poly.entity_id
_entity_poly.type
_entity_poly.pdbx_seq_one_letter_code
_entity_poly.pdbx_strand_id
1 'polypeptide(L)'
;MFKSGQALLVVLLMLGVALTIGISIASRSTTEVEISTTQQEAARALEAAETGIEKALGGVVVGNVVDQPVDTNPIDTYSVNVQTVAGLQQLVSRTYLVGGDIATFNIEDIPSTVGPGTPTPTPNEGPGGPNARVRVCWGEAGVSSAVEVSLLSRQNPNPKDYFVRRWAYDPDGSRRGSNNFMAPPVATPNPTMCPRPDSGGSFRYYAEPVIGKVATKPLYLQVRTLYNGETPQQVGVSTVNGSPCGGAGWCWFFPMQGKTITAVGVAGQVTKRLQVTESFADPWPIFADVIFSGSGSVGHSN
;
A
#
# COMPACT_ATOMS: atom_id res chain seq x y z
N MET A 1 -5.38 86.49 12.01
CA MET A 1 -5.05 85.49 13.06
C MET A 1 -5.37 84.10 12.54
N PHE A 2 -4.46 83.39 11.84
CA PHE A 2 -4.53 81.92 11.61
C PHE A 2 -3.19 81.32 11.09
N LYS A 3 -2.06 82.05 11.12
CA LYS A 3 -0.83 81.61 10.42
C LYS A 3 0.16 80.77 11.26
N SER A 4 0.07 80.76 12.59
CA SER A 4 1.05 80.04 13.43
C SER A 4 0.60 78.66 13.93
N GLY A 5 -0.72 78.40 14.00
CA GLY A 5 -1.26 77.10 14.42
C GLY A 5 -1.31 76.06 13.30
N GLN A 6 -1.50 76.50 12.05
CA GLN A 6 -1.52 75.61 10.88
C GLN A 6 -0.14 75.05 10.54
N ALA A 7 0.93 75.82 10.76
CA ALA A 7 2.30 75.39 10.48
C ALA A 7 2.72 74.19 11.35
N LEU A 8 2.38 74.21 12.64
CA LEU A 8 2.66 73.10 13.56
C LEU A 8 1.92 71.82 13.14
N LEU A 9 0.65 71.97 12.72
CA LEU A 9 -0.18 70.85 12.28
C LEU A 9 0.38 70.19 11.01
N VAL A 10 0.85 70.99 10.06
CA VAL A 10 1.48 70.48 8.81
C VAL A 10 2.79 69.75 9.11
N VAL A 11 3.63 70.28 9.99
CA VAL A 11 4.89 69.61 10.38
C VAL A 11 4.61 68.29 11.09
N LEU A 12 3.64 68.27 12.01
CA LEU A 12 3.26 67.07 12.75
C LEU A 12 2.65 66.01 11.82
N LEU A 13 1.86 66.44 10.85
CA LEU A 13 1.30 65.57 9.81
C LEU A 13 2.40 65.00 8.90
N MET A 14 3.36 65.82 8.46
CA MET A 14 4.50 65.33 7.67
C MET A 14 5.36 64.33 8.45
N LEU A 15 5.59 64.56 9.75
CA LEU A 15 6.37 63.66 10.60
C LEU A 15 5.65 62.32 10.81
N GLY A 16 4.32 62.33 10.95
CA GLY A 16 3.51 61.12 10.99
C GLY A 16 3.55 60.32 9.68
N VAL A 17 3.51 61.00 8.53
CA VAL A 17 3.63 60.35 7.21
C VAL A 17 5.02 59.75 7.01
N ALA A 18 6.08 60.46 7.38
CA ALA A 18 7.45 59.94 7.29
C ALA A 18 7.66 58.69 8.17
N LEU A 19 7.11 58.70 9.39
CA LEU A 19 7.19 57.55 10.31
C LEU A 19 6.42 56.34 9.77
N THR A 20 5.21 56.54 9.26
CA THR A 20 4.38 55.45 8.72
C THR A 20 5.01 54.81 7.48
N ILE A 21 5.63 55.60 6.60
CA ILE A 21 6.40 55.07 5.46
C ILE A 21 7.61 54.26 5.94
N GLY A 22 8.37 54.79 6.91
CA GLY A 22 9.52 54.09 7.48
C GLY A 22 9.17 52.73 8.09
N ILE A 23 8.08 52.68 8.88
CA ILE A 23 7.57 51.44 9.47
C ILE A 23 7.07 50.48 8.40
N SER A 24 6.39 50.98 7.36
CA SER A 24 5.87 50.14 6.27
C SER A 24 6.98 49.44 5.48
N ILE A 25 8.06 50.14 5.16
CA ILE A 25 9.23 49.57 4.45
C ILE A 25 9.95 48.57 5.34
N ALA A 26 10.20 48.91 6.61
CA ALA A 26 10.85 48.02 7.55
C ALA A 26 10.05 46.73 7.76
N SER A 27 8.72 46.84 7.95
CA SER A 27 7.83 45.69 8.10
C SER A 27 7.80 44.80 6.86
N ARG A 28 7.73 45.38 5.66
CA ARG A 28 7.77 44.61 4.42
C ARG A 28 9.10 43.86 4.27
N SER A 29 10.21 44.51 4.58
CA SER A 29 11.55 43.89 4.50
C SER A 29 11.71 42.74 5.49
N THR A 30 11.24 42.88 6.73
CA THR A 30 11.32 41.79 7.71
C THR A 30 10.45 40.61 7.29
N THR A 31 9.25 40.87 6.77
CA THR A 31 8.35 39.82 6.29
C THR A 31 8.89 39.12 5.05
N GLU A 32 9.47 39.84 4.09
CA GLU A 32 10.09 39.22 2.91
C GLU A 32 11.28 38.33 3.28
N VAL A 33 12.11 38.75 4.24
CA VAL A 33 13.22 37.93 4.76
C VAL A 33 12.71 36.69 5.47
N GLU A 34 11.71 36.82 6.34
CA GLU A 34 11.09 35.69 7.05
C GLU A 34 10.44 34.68 6.09
N ILE A 35 9.75 35.17 5.05
CA ILE A 35 9.20 34.32 4.00
C ILE A 35 10.33 33.60 3.25
N SER A 36 11.40 34.30 2.90
CA SER A 36 12.54 33.70 2.20
C SER A 36 13.25 32.64 3.04
N THR A 37 13.45 32.90 4.34
CA THR A 37 14.13 31.95 5.25
C THR A 37 13.27 30.72 5.47
N THR A 38 11.97 30.90 5.70
CA THR A 38 11.03 29.77 5.86
C THR A 38 10.88 28.93 4.60
N GLN A 39 10.92 29.55 3.41
CA GLN A 39 10.95 28.82 2.13
C GLN A 39 12.23 27.99 1.97
N GLN A 40 13.39 28.57 2.31
CA GLN A 40 14.66 27.86 2.24
C GLN A 40 14.73 26.71 3.27
N GLU A 41 14.28 26.93 4.49
CA GLU A 41 14.16 25.90 5.52
C GLU A 41 13.18 24.79 5.10
N ALA A 42 12.06 25.14 4.46
CA ALA A 42 11.12 24.15 3.95
C ALA A 42 11.71 23.26 2.85
N ALA A 43 12.54 23.82 1.97
CA ALA A 43 13.24 23.05 0.94
C ALA A 43 14.26 22.09 1.58
N ARG A 44 15.10 22.58 2.50
CA ARG A 44 16.08 21.74 3.21
C ARG A 44 15.42 20.65 4.06
N ALA A 45 14.33 20.96 4.75
CA ALA A 45 13.58 19.96 5.51
C ALA A 45 12.99 18.86 4.60
N LEU A 46 12.63 19.19 3.35
CA LEU A 46 12.20 18.21 2.36
C LEU A 46 13.37 17.33 1.91
N GLU A 47 14.50 17.93 1.54
CA GLU A 47 15.73 17.22 1.15
C GLU A 47 16.20 16.26 2.25
N ALA A 48 16.10 16.69 3.51
CA ALA A 48 16.39 15.84 4.67
C ALA A 48 15.46 14.63 4.75
N ALA A 49 14.14 14.84 4.56
CA ALA A 49 13.17 13.75 4.54
C ALA A 49 13.40 12.78 3.36
N GLU A 50 13.70 13.29 2.17
CA GLU A 50 14.02 12.50 0.98
C GLU A 50 15.28 11.67 1.20
N THR A 51 16.34 12.25 1.76
CA THR A 51 17.57 11.53 2.13
C THR A 51 17.27 10.39 3.09
N GLY A 52 16.39 10.60 4.08
CA GLY A 52 15.96 9.57 5.01
C GLY A 52 15.24 8.42 4.31
N ILE A 53 14.35 8.72 3.35
CA ILE A 53 13.67 7.71 2.52
C ILE A 53 14.67 6.95 1.67
N GLU A 54 15.57 7.63 0.95
CA GLU A 54 16.54 6.99 0.07
C GLU A 54 17.47 6.05 0.83
N LYS A 55 17.96 6.46 2.00
CA LYS A 55 18.79 5.60 2.87
C LYS A 55 18.03 4.38 3.38
N ALA A 56 16.73 4.51 3.66
CA ALA A 56 15.89 3.40 4.11
C ALA A 56 15.48 2.45 2.98
N LEU A 57 15.28 2.96 1.75
CA LEU A 57 15.05 2.16 0.55
C LEU A 57 16.34 1.43 0.13
N GLY A 58 17.48 2.11 0.18
CA GLY A 58 18.80 1.57 -0.18
C GLY A 58 19.39 0.61 0.86
N GLY A 59 18.69 0.34 1.97
CA GLY A 59 19.14 -0.60 3.01
C GLY A 59 20.29 -0.09 3.89
N VAL A 60 20.64 1.19 3.79
CA VAL A 60 21.65 1.85 4.66
C VAL A 60 21.08 2.06 6.06
N VAL A 61 19.78 2.36 6.15
CA VAL A 61 19.03 2.46 7.40
C VAL A 61 18.10 1.24 7.52
N VAL A 62 18.29 0.45 8.58
CA VAL A 62 17.43 -0.70 8.89
C VAL A 62 16.64 -0.40 10.16
N GLY A 63 15.31 -0.38 10.05
CA GLY A 63 14.42 -0.10 11.17
C GLY A 63 14.20 1.39 11.42
N ASN A 64 13.87 1.73 12.67
CA ASN A 64 13.54 3.10 13.05
C ASN A 64 14.81 3.86 13.45
N VAL A 65 14.99 5.07 12.93
CA VAL A 65 16.06 5.98 13.35
C VAL A 65 15.47 7.34 13.68
N VAL A 66 16.10 8.02 14.63
CA VAL A 66 15.66 9.32 15.14
C VAL A 66 16.83 10.30 15.03
N ASP A 67 16.50 11.52 14.61
CA ASP A 67 17.37 12.71 14.58
C ASP A 67 18.77 12.44 14.00
N GLN A 68 18.81 11.75 12.87
CA GLN A 68 20.06 11.51 12.16
C GLN A 68 20.45 12.73 11.33
N PRO A 69 21.72 13.16 11.35
CA PRO A 69 22.15 14.30 10.55
C PRO A 69 22.12 13.98 9.05
N VAL A 70 21.79 14.98 8.24
CA VAL A 70 21.97 14.91 6.79
C VAL A 70 23.46 15.08 6.49
N ASP A 71 24.16 13.93 6.40
CA ASP A 71 25.60 13.85 6.11
C ASP A 71 26.46 14.59 7.16
N THR A 72 27.46 15.38 6.76
CA THR A 72 28.35 16.13 7.66
C THR A 72 27.74 17.40 8.25
N ASN A 73 26.50 17.75 7.89
CA ASN A 73 25.81 18.93 8.42
C ASN A 73 24.94 18.52 9.62
N PRO A 74 25.33 18.87 10.87
CA PRO A 74 24.61 18.45 12.07
C PRO A 74 23.32 19.23 12.34
N ILE A 75 23.00 20.24 11.52
CA ILE A 75 21.88 21.17 11.75
C ILE A 75 20.58 20.64 11.18
N ASP A 76 20.63 20.01 10.00
CA ASP A 76 19.47 19.41 9.35
C ASP A 76 19.42 17.93 9.71
N THR A 77 18.28 17.46 10.22
CA THR A 77 18.12 16.09 10.68
C THR A 77 16.97 15.39 9.97
N TYR A 78 17.03 14.07 9.95
CA TYR A 78 15.95 13.22 9.49
C TYR A 78 15.68 12.10 10.52
N SER A 79 14.41 11.76 10.66
CA SER A 79 13.94 10.59 11.38
C SER A 79 13.22 9.67 10.40
N VAL A 80 13.44 8.37 10.50
CA VAL A 80 12.75 7.37 9.67
C VAL A 80 12.02 6.38 10.55
N ASN A 81 10.76 6.13 10.22
CA ASN A 81 9.96 5.05 10.78
C ASN A 81 9.66 4.03 9.68
N VAL A 82 10.12 2.80 9.86
CA VAL A 82 9.87 1.69 8.94
C VAL A 82 8.86 0.74 9.57
N GLN A 83 7.67 0.67 8.97
CA GLN A 83 6.61 -0.23 9.40
C GLN A 83 6.45 -1.32 8.36
N THR A 84 6.69 -2.56 8.76
CA THR A 84 6.38 -3.72 7.93
C THR A 84 4.89 -4.05 8.05
N VAL A 85 4.24 -4.33 6.91
CA VAL A 85 2.85 -4.76 6.88
C VAL A 85 2.85 -6.28 6.81
N ALA A 86 2.85 -6.96 7.96
CA ALA A 86 2.93 -8.42 8.06
C ALA A 86 1.93 -8.97 9.09
N GLY A 87 1.66 -10.28 9.07
CA GLY A 87 0.78 -10.93 10.05
C GLY A 87 -0.70 -10.55 9.92
N LEU A 88 -1.12 -10.04 8.76
CA LEU A 88 -2.51 -9.63 8.52
C LEU A 88 -3.35 -10.83 8.06
N GLN A 89 -4.61 -10.88 8.46
CA GLN A 89 -5.57 -11.91 8.01
C GLN A 89 -6.42 -11.47 6.84
N GLN A 90 -6.46 -10.16 6.62
CA GLN A 90 -7.24 -9.52 5.56
C GLN A 90 -6.41 -8.40 4.97
N LEU A 91 -6.47 -8.26 3.64
CA LEU A 91 -5.76 -7.26 2.86
C LEU A 91 -6.70 -6.69 1.82
N VAL A 92 -6.59 -5.40 1.54
CA VAL A 92 -7.29 -4.72 0.44
C VAL A 92 -6.24 -4.22 -0.54
N SER A 93 -6.55 -4.25 -1.83
CA SER A 93 -5.73 -3.60 -2.84
C SER A 93 -5.58 -2.11 -2.53
N ARG A 94 -4.35 -1.61 -2.57
CA ARG A 94 -4.05 -0.20 -2.28
C ARG A 94 -4.60 0.75 -3.35
N THR A 95 -4.84 0.24 -4.55
CA THR A 95 -5.39 0.97 -5.68
C THR A 95 -6.76 0.43 -6.04
N TYR A 96 -7.56 1.31 -6.63
CA TYR A 96 -8.77 0.91 -7.34
C TYR A 96 -8.37 0.42 -8.73
N LEU A 97 -8.92 -0.73 -9.12
CA LEU A 97 -8.61 -1.41 -10.36
C LEU A 97 -9.72 -1.12 -11.38
N VAL A 98 -9.36 -0.68 -12.59
CA VAL A 98 -10.28 -0.67 -13.74
C VAL A 98 -10.21 -2.01 -14.49
N GLY A 99 -11.10 -2.21 -15.47
CA GLY A 99 -11.15 -3.46 -16.23
C GLY A 99 -9.82 -3.79 -16.90
N GLY A 100 -9.21 -4.90 -16.49
CA GLY A 100 -7.89 -5.35 -16.95
C GLY A 100 -6.76 -5.15 -15.95
N ASP A 101 -6.92 -4.28 -14.96
CA ASP A 101 -5.90 -4.02 -13.94
C ASP A 101 -5.76 -5.20 -12.98
N ILE A 102 -4.56 -5.33 -12.41
CA ILE A 102 -4.15 -6.43 -11.54
C ILE A 102 -3.70 -5.88 -10.19
N ALA A 103 -4.19 -6.49 -9.11
CA ALA A 103 -3.57 -6.38 -7.79
C ALA A 103 -2.80 -7.67 -7.46
N THR A 104 -1.59 -7.51 -6.94
CA THR A 104 -0.75 -8.63 -6.47
C THR A 104 -0.70 -8.65 -4.95
N PHE A 105 -0.83 -9.85 -4.39
CA PHE A 105 -0.70 -10.13 -2.97
C PHE A 105 0.41 -11.17 -2.76
N ASN A 106 1.31 -10.90 -1.83
CA ASN A 106 2.32 -11.87 -1.43
C ASN A 106 1.66 -12.96 -0.57
N ILE A 107 1.83 -14.22 -0.93
CA ILE A 107 1.31 -15.37 -0.18
C ILE A 107 2.39 -16.44 0.01
N GLU A 108 3.66 -16.07 -0.13
CA GLU A 108 4.76 -17.01 0.04
C GLU A 108 4.75 -17.61 1.45
N ASP A 109 4.68 -18.94 1.48
CA ASP A 109 4.88 -19.73 2.68
C ASP A 109 6.39 -19.93 2.89
N ILE A 110 6.99 -19.04 3.68
CA ILE A 110 8.38 -19.18 4.14
C ILE A 110 8.31 -19.86 5.51
N PRO A 111 8.53 -21.19 5.59
CA PRO A 111 8.56 -21.86 6.88
C PRO A 111 9.67 -21.26 7.72
N SER A 112 9.35 -20.81 8.93
CA SER A 112 10.37 -20.43 9.88
C SER A 112 11.18 -21.67 10.22
N THR A 113 12.52 -21.58 10.17
CA THR A 113 13.41 -22.64 10.65
C THR A 113 13.36 -22.68 12.17
N VAL A 114 12.24 -23.12 12.73
CA VAL A 114 12.14 -23.49 14.13
C VAL A 114 12.19 -25.01 14.16
N GLY A 115 13.11 -25.55 14.96
CA GLY A 115 13.36 -26.98 15.06
C GLY A 115 12.13 -27.80 15.50
N PRO A 116 12.28 -29.12 15.73
CA PRO A 116 11.19 -30.00 16.09
C PRO A 116 10.63 -29.65 17.47
N GLY A 117 9.69 -28.72 17.49
CA GLY A 117 8.92 -28.24 18.62
C GLY A 117 7.67 -27.57 18.05
N THR A 118 6.61 -27.46 18.85
CA THR A 118 5.32 -26.87 18.46
C THR A 118 5.51 -25.66 17.55
N PRO A 119 4.93 -25.65 16.33
CA PRO A 119 5.11 -24.55 15.38
C PRO A 119 4.54 -23.29 16.02
N THR A 120 5.42 -22.37 16.41
CA THR A 120 5.01 -21.01 16.75
C THR A 120 4.84 -20.31 15.41
N PRO A 121 3.61 -20.00 14.96
CA PRO A 121 3.42 -19.36 13.67
C PRO A 121 4.09 -18.00 13.71
N THR A 122 5.06 -17.80 12.84
CA THR A 122 5.72 -16.50 12.71
C THR A 122 4.92 -15.62 11.75
N PRO A 123 4.99 -14.28 11.86
CA PRO A 123 4.31 -13.35 10.94
C PRO A 123 4.72 -13.47 9.45
N ASN A 124 5.64 -14.37 9.14
CA ASN A 124 6.25 -14.58 7.83
C ASN A 124 5.73 -15.85 7.12
N GLU A 125 4.93 -16.66 7.80
CA GLU A 125 4.35 -17.88 7.23
C GLU A 125 3.05 -17.52 6.51
N GLY A 126 3.10 -17.57 5.18
CA GLY A 126 1.90 -17.50 4.34
C GLY A 126 0.99 -18.73 4.52
N PRO A 127 -0.19 -18.71 3.89
CA PRO A 127 -1.13 -19.83 3.97
C PRO A 127 -0.56 -21.10 3.29
N GLY A 128 0.15 -21.91 4.07
CA GLY A 128 0.82 -23.14 3.67
C GLY A 128 0.15 -24.39 4.20
N GLY A 129 -0.16 -25.34 3.31
CA GLY A 129 -0.69 -26.64 3.70
C GLY A 129 -1.44 -27.36 2.57
N PRO A 130 -1.65 -28.68 2.66
CA PRO A 130 -2.49 -29.40 1.71
C PRO A 130 -3.91 -28.80 1.74
N ASN A 131 -4.42 -28.34 0.60
CA ASN A 131 -5.73 -27.71 0.47
C ASN A 131 -5.89 -26.34 1.14
N ALA A 132 -4.80 -25.61 1.41
CA ALA A 132 -4.91 -24.21 1.84
C ALA A 132 -5.76 -23.41 0.86
N ARG A 133 -6.62 -22.52 1.38
CA ARG A 133 -7.52 -21.67 0.58
C ARG A 133 -7.32 -20.21 0.95
N VAL A 134 -7.41 -19.35 -0.05
CA VAL A 134 -7.50 -17.90 0.14
C VAL A 134 -8.87 -17.47 -0.34
N ARG A 135 -9.52 -16.59 0.41
CA ARG A 135 -10.75 -15.94 -0.01
C ARG A 135 -10.38 -14.69 -0.77
N VAL A 136 -10.92 -14.55 -1.97
CA VAL A 136 -10.84 -13.35 -2.78
C VAL A 136 -12.21 -12.69 -2.77
N CYS A 137 -12.28 -11.40 -2.46
CA CYS A 137 -13.48 -10.60 -2.31
C CYS A 137 -13.48 -9.46 -3.33
N TRP A 138 -14.60 -9.23 -4.01
CA TRP A 138 -14.70 -8.19 -5.04
C TRP A 138 -16.13 -7.71 -5.25
N GLY A 139 -16.26 -6.66 -6.07
CA GLY A 139 -17.53 -6.08 -6.50
C GLY A 139 -18.14 -5.21 -5.42
N GLU A 140 -18.17 -3.90 -5.65
CA GLU A 140 -18.83 -2.91 -4.83
C GLU A 140 -20.24 -2.63 -5.38
N ALA A 141 -21.01 -1.79 -4.68
CA ALA A 141 -22.39 -1.48 -5.08
C ALA A 141 -22.44 -0.89 -6.50
N GLY A 142 -23.39 -1.36 -7.31
CA GLY A 142 -23.65 -0.82 -8.65
C GLY A 142 -22.89 -1.46 -9.81
N VAL A 143 -21.91 -2.34 -9.56
CA VAL A 143 -21.12 -2.99 -10.63
C VAL A 143 -21.15 -4.52 -10.52
N SER A 144 -21.32 -5.21 -11.66
CA SER A 144 -21.24 -6.68 -11.77
C SER A 144 -19.89 -7.07 -12.37
N SER A 145 -18.82 -6.89 -11.61
CA SER A 145 -17.47 -7.21 -12.05
C SER A 145 -17.18 -8.72 -11.93
N ALA A 146 -16.50 -9.27 -12.93
CA ALA A 146 -15.86 -10.57 -12.81
C ALA A 146 -14.43 -10.41 -12.33
N VAL A 147 -13.83 -11.51 -11.88
CA VAL A 147 -12.42 -11.55 -11.51
C VAL A 147 -11.73 -12.77 -12.09
N GLU A 148 -10.48 -12.59 -12.47
CA GLU A 148 -9.54 -13.68 -12.68
C GLU A 148 -8.54 -13.70 -11.53
N VAL A 149 -8.37 -14.87 -10.91
CA VAL A 149 -7.40 -15.11 -9.85
C VAL A 149 -6.32 -16.02 -10.40
N SER A 150 -5.09 -15.52 -10.42
CA SER A 150 -3.90 -16.23 -10.87
C SER A 150 -2.98 -16.50 -9.68
N LEU A 151 -2.65 -17.76 -9.45
CA LEU A 151 -1.70 -18.21 -8.43
C LEU A 151 -0.38 -18.58 -9.09
N LEU A 152 0.68 -17.85 -8.76
CA LEU A 152 2.04 -18.24 -9.10
C LEU A 152 2.61 -19.10 -7.98
N SER A 153 3.14 -20.26 -8.36
CA SER A 153 3.68 -21.27 -7.45
C SER A 153 4.95 -21.88 -8.03
N ARG A 154 5.80 -22.44 -7.16
CA ARG A 154 6.99 -23.20 -7.56
C ARG A 154 6.88 -24.65 -7.11
N GLN A 155 7.55 -25.55 -7.82
CA GLN A 155 7.68 -26.95 -7.39
C GLN A 155 8.36 -27.06 -6.02
N ASN A 156 7.92 -28.02 -5.21
CA ASN A 156 8.48 -28.35 -3.91
C ASN A 156 8.74 -29.87 -3.86
N PRO A 157 9.92 -30.35 -3.42
CA PRO A 157 11.03 -29.62 -2.79
C PRO A 157 12.05 -28.98 -3.74
N ASN A 158 12.02 -29.30 -5.02
CA ASN A 158 13.04 -28.86 -5.99
C ASN A 158 12.50 -27.71 -6.86
N PRO A 159 12.88 -26.43 -6.62
CA PRO A 159 12.25 -25.26 -7.22
C PRO A 159 12.77 -24.99 -8.64
N LYS A 160 12.65 -25.96 -9.55
CA LYS A 160 13.07 -25.80 -10.95
C LYS A 160 11.92 -25.36 -11.86
N ASP A 161 10.70 -25.77 -11.51
CA ASP A 161 9.51 -25.48 -12.30
C ASP A 161 8.60 -24.47 -11.59
N TYR A 162 8.08 -23.51 -12.36
CA TYR A 162 7.07 -22.55 -11.94
C TYR A 162 5.74 -22.88 -12.60
N PHE A 163 4.66 -22.77 -11.84
CA PHE A 163 3.31 -23.07 -12.30
C PHE A 163 2.37 -21.89 -12.01
N VAL A 164 1.53 -21.59 -12.99
CA VAL A 164 0.41 -20.65 -12.83
C VAL A 164 -0.88 -21.45 -12.85
N ARG A 165 -1.69 -21.30 -11.79
CA ARG A 165 -3.07 -21.82 -11.75
C ARG A 165 -4.03 -20.65 -11.80
N ARG A 166 -5.08 -20.75 -12.61
CA ARG A 166 -6.06 -19.67 -12.79
C ARG A 166 -7.45 -20.13 -12.42
N TRP A 167 -8.22 -19.22 -11.86
CA TRP A 167 -9.66 -19.34 -11.66
C TRP A 167 -10.33 -18.07 -12.15
N ALA A 168 -11.46 -18.19 -12.82
CA ALA A 168 -12.23 -17.02 -13.27
C ALA A 168 -13.66 -17.14 -12.75
N TYR A 169 -14.16 -16.06 -12.15
CA TYR A 169 -15.49 -16.00 -11.55
C TYR A 169 -16.27 -14.82 -12.11
N ASP A 170 -17.50 -15.06 -12.54
CA ASP A 170 -18.40 -14.05 -13.05
C ASP A 170 -19.75 -14.10 -12.33
N PRO A 171 -20.14 -13.05 -11.60
CA PRO A 171 -21.47 -12.98 -10.98
C PRO A 171 -22.61 -12.90 -12.01
N ASP A 172 -22.37 -12.38 -13.22
CA ASP A 172 -23.38 -12.21 -14.26
C ASP A 172 -23.64 -13.52 -15.02
N GLY A 173 -24.80 -14.12 -14.78
CA GLY A 173 -25.21 -15.35 -15.42
C GLY A 173 -25.44 -15.26 -16.93
N SER A 174 -25.77 -14.08 -17.44
CA SER A 174 -25.94 -13.87 -18.89
C SER A 174 -24.59 -13.92 -19.62
N ARG A 175 -23.53 -13.41 -18.97
CA ARG A 175 -22.16 -13.41 -19.51
C ARG A 175 -21.47 -14.76 -19.41
N ARG A 176 -21.75 -15.54 -18.36
CA ARG A 176 -21.14 -16.87 -18.14
C ARG A 176 -21.28 -17.82 -19.32
N GLY A 177 -22.39 -17.75 -20.07
CA GLY A 177 -22.58 -18.57 -21.27
C GLY A 177 -21.63 -18.24 -22.44
N SER A 178 -20.99 -17.06 -22.40
CA SER A 178 -20.06 -16.59 -23.44
C SER A 178 -18.59 -16.65 -23.01
N ASN A 179 -18.30 -16.43 -21.73
CA ASN A 179 -16.92 -16.40 -21.22
C ASN A 179 -16.47 -17.69 -20.51
N ASN A 180 -17.39 -18.63 -20.25
CA ASN A 180 -17.14 -19.89 -19.54
C ASN A 180 -16.57 -19.71 -18.11
N PHE A 181 -16.83 -18.57 -17.47
CA PHE A 181 -16.40 -18.34 -16.09
C PHE A 181 -17.33 -19.05 -15.10
N MET A 182 -16.80 -19.36 -13.92
CA MET A 182 -17.58 -20.00 -12.85
C MET A 182 -18.50 -18.98 -12.16
N ALA A 183 -19.63 -19.44 -11.63
CA ALA A 183 -20.41 -18.62 -10.71
C ALA A 183 -19.68 -18.47 -9.37
N PRO A 184 -19.68 -17.29 -8.72
CA PRO A 184 -19.19 -17.16 -7.36
C PRO A 184 -20.08 -17.94 -6.37
N PRO A 185 -19.51 -18.61 -5.34
CA PRO A 185 -20.25 -19.44 -4.39
C PRO A 185 -21.41 -18.74 -3.65
N VAL A 186 -21.27 -17.46 -3.26
CA VAL A 186 -22.30 -16.70 -2.51
C VAL A 186 -22.24 -15.21 -2.90
N ALA A 187 -23.42 -14.56 -2.97
CA ALA A 187 -23.60 -13.20 -3.48
C ALA A 187 -23.57 -12.06 -2.43
N THR A 188 -23.26 -12.37 -1.16
CA THR A 188 -22.96 -11.37 -0.12
C THR A 188 -22.07 -11.99 0.98
N PRO A 189 -20.76 -11.68 1.04
CA PRO A 189 -19.94 -12.09 2.17
C PRO A 189 -20.42 -11.42 3.46
N ASN A 190 -20.37 -12.15 4.58
CA ASN A 190 -20.48 -11.55 5.90
C ASN A 190 -19.31 -10.54 6.06
N PRO A 191 -19.49 -9.35 6.66
CA PRO A 191 -18.41 -8.38 6.89
C PRO A 191 -17.23 -8.92 7.71
N THR A 192 -17.35 -10.07 8.39
CA THR A 192 -16.23 -10.75 9.04
C THR A 192 -15.40 -11.61 8.07
N MET A 193 -15.94 -11.94 6.90
CA MET A 193 -15.33 -12.84 5.93
C MET A 193 -14.43 -12.11 4.94
N CYS A 194 -14.76 -10.87 4.60
CA CYS A 194 -14.02 -10.04 3.66
C CYS A 194 -13.57 -8.75 4.34
N PRO A 195 -12.41 -8.19 3.98
CA PRO A 195 -12.05 -6.86 4.45
C PRO A 195 -13.03 -5.82 3.92
N ARG A 196 -13.09 -4.66 4.60
CA ARG A 196 -13.84 -3.51 4.12
C ARG A 196 -13.02 -2.74 3.08
N PRO A 197 -13.59 -2.39 1.91
CA PRO A 197 -12.95 -1.46 1.00
C PRO A 197 -12.80 -0.08 1.64
N ASP A 198 -11.84 0.70 1.16
CA ASP A 198 -11.55 2.06 1.65
C ASP A 198 -12.72 3.02 1.40
N SER A 199 -13.57 2.71 0.43
CA SER A 199 -14.83 3.40 0.16
C SER A 199 -15.85 3.30 1.31
N GLY A 200 -15.58 2.47 2.33
CA GLY A 200 -16.45 2.27 3.50
C GLY A 200 -17.61 1.29 3.25
N GLY A 201 -17.69 0.71 2.05
CA GLY A 201 -18.72 -0.26 1.65
C GLY A 201 -18.43 -1.69 2.09
N SER A 202 -18.97 -2.65 1.33
CA SER A 202 -18.67 -4.08 1.49
C SER A 202 -18.59 -4.73 0.11
N PHE A 203 -17.68 -5.70 -0.03
CA PHE A 203 -17.63 -6.53 -1.22
C PHE A 203 -18.92 -7.35 -1.33
N ARG A 204 -19.40 -7.55 -2.56
CA ARG A 204 -20.63 -8.29 -2.87
C ARG A 204 -20.33 -9.75 -3.17
N TYR A 205 -19.18 -10.04 -3.75
CA TYR A 205 -18.85 -11.38 -4.19
C TYR A 205 -17.58 -11.86 -3.51
N TYR A 206 -17.47 -13.17 -3.34
CA TYR A 206 -16.24 -13.81 -2.97
C TYR A 206 -16.10 -15.20 -3.60
N ALA A 207 -14.87 -15.70 -3.63
CA ALA A 207 -14.53 -17.06 -4.01
C ALA A 207 -13.35 -17.55 -3.18
N GLU A 208 -13.20 -18.87 -3.06
CA GLU A 208 -12.19 -19.49 -2.20
C GLU A 208 -11.32 -20.49 -2.98
N PRO A 209 -10.48 -20.01 -3.92
CA PRO A 209 -9.55 -20.87 -4.64
C PRO A 209 -8.62 -21.64 -3.70
N VAL A 210 -8.37 -22.90 -4.05
CA VAL A 210 -7.42 -23.78 -3.35
C VAL A 210 -6.00 -23.46 -3.83
N ILE A 211 -5.22 -22.82 -2.96
CA ILE A 211 -3.86 -22.38 -3.24
C ILE A 211 -2.79 -23.39 -2.81
N GLY A 212 -3.07 -24.25 -1.82
CA GLY A 212 -2.10 -25.19 -1.28
C GLY A 212 -2.16 -26.57 -1.93
N LYS A 213 -1.01 -27.12 -2.34
CA LYS A 213 -0.85 -28.50 -2.83
C LYS A 213 0.49 -29.06 -2.36
N VAL A 214 0.53 -30.35 -2.00
CA VAL A 214 1.71 -31.02 -1.42
C VAL A 214 2.99 -30.83 -2.27
N ALA A 215 2.86 -30.78 -3.59
CA ALA A 215 3.98 -30.68 -4.53
C ALA A 215 4.35 -29.25 -4.96
N THR A 216 3.66 -28.22 -4.47
CA THR A 216 3.88 -26.82 -4.91
C THR A 216 3.84 -25.85 -3.74
N LYS A 217 4.77 -24.89 -3.73
CA LYS A 217 4.76 -23.76 -2.79
C LYS A 217 4.13 -22.53 -3.44
N PRO A 218 3.08 -21.92 -2.86
CA PRO A 218 2.53 -20.66 -3.34
C PRO A 218 3.55 -19.53 -3.17
N LEU A 219 3.55 -18.56 -4.08
CA LEU A 219 4.42 -17.37 -4.03
C LEU A 219 3.57 -16.10 -4.03
N TYR A 220 2.79 -15.89 -5.10
CA TYR A 220 1.99 -14.68 -5.29
C TYR A 220 0.58 -15.02 -5.76
N LEU A 221 -0.37 -14.19 -5.34
CA LEU A 221 -1.74 -14.19 -5.84
C LEU A 221 -1.97 -12.90 -6.62
N GLN A 222 -2.33 -13.02 -7.88
CA GLN A 222 -2.73 -11.91 -8.73
C GLN A 222 -4.24 -11.96 -8.92
N VAL A 223 -4.91 -10.84 -8.68
CA VAL A 223 -6.34 -10.69 -8.88
C VAL A 223 -6.56 -9.61 -9.94
N ARG A 224 -7.06 -10.03 -11.10
CA ARG A 224 -7.41 -9.14 -12.22
C ARG A 224 -8.90 -8.87 -12.18
N THR A 225 -9.31 -7.60 -12.23
CA THR A 225 -10.73 -7.25 -12.35
C THR A 225 -11.15 -7.17 -13.81
N LEU A 226 -12.36 -7.63 -14.11
CA LEU A 226 -12.89 -7.73 -15.46
C LEU A 226 -14.34 -7.22 -15.48
N TYR A 227 -14.77 -6.67 -16.62
CA TYR A 227 -16.15 -6.23 -16.85
C TYR A 227 -16.70 -5.20 -15.84
N ASN A 228 -15.83 -4.44 -15.18
CA ASN A 228 -16.15 -3.24 -14.41
C ASN A 228 -16.15 -1.96 -15.25
N GLY A 229 -15.84 -2.06 -16.55
CA GLY A 229 -15.74 -0.91 -17.45
C GLY A 229 -14.74 0.13 -16.92
N GLU A 230 -15.17 1.39 -16.92
CA GLU A 230 -14.40 2.50 -16.36
C GLU A 230 -14.69 2.75 -14.87
N THR A 231 -15.54 1.93 -14.23
CA THR A 231 -15.83 2.10 -12.80
C THR A 231 -14.74 1.38 -11.98
N PRO A 232 -13.83 2.12 -11.31
CA PRO A 232 -12.75 1.50 -10.57
C PRO A 232 -13.31 0.74 -9.35
N GLN A 233 -12.72 -0.40 -9.01
CA GLN A 233 -13.16 -1.27 -7.92
C GLN A 233 -11.96 -1.76 -7.12
N GLN A 234 -12.08 -1.87 -5.80
CA GLN A 234 -11.06 -2.56 -5.00
C GLN A 234 -11.28 -4.07 -5.02
N VAL A 235 -10.22 -4.80 -4.67
CA VAL A 235 -10.27 -6.23 -4.39
C VAL A 235 -9.67 -6.50 -3.02
N GLY A 236 -10.28 -7.42 -2.30
CA GLY A 236 -9.83 -7.87 -0.99
C GLY A 236 -9.38 -9.31 -1.02
N VAL A 237 -8.45 -9.67 -0.16
CA VAL A 237 -8.12 -11.07 0.13
C VAL A 237 -8.15 -11.32 1.63
N SER A 238 -8.61 -12.51 2.03
CA SER A 238 -8.61 -12.95 3.42
C SER A 238 -8.28 -14.44 3.53
N THR A 239 -7.82 -14.88 4.69
CA THR A 239 -7.58 -16.30 4.95
C THR A 239 -8.91 -17.03 5.22
N VAL A 240 -9.09 -18.21 4.63
CA VAL A 240 -10.31 -19.02 4.80
C VAL A 240 -10.24 -19.73 6.16
N ASN A 241 -10.60 -19.00 7.22
CA ASN A 241 -11.18 -19.51 8.47
C ASN A 241 -11.42 -18.43 9.52
N GLY A 242 -10.99 -17.17 9.32
CA GLY A 242 -11.33 -16.01 10.17
C GLY A 242 -10.93 -16.12 11.66
N SER A 243 -10.48 -17.27 12.12
CA SER A 243 -9.95 -17.53 13.44
C SER A 243 -8.44 -17.50 13.33
N PRO A 244 -7.75 -16.64 14.12
CA PRO A 244 -6.30 -16.52 14.07
C PRO A 244 -5.61 -17.86 14.18
N CYS A 245 -6.20 -18.80 14.92
CA CYS A 245 -5.69 -20.14 15.08
C CYS A 245 -6.91 -21.06 15.15
N GLY A 246 -7.09 -21.94 14.16
CA GLY A 246 -8.01 -23.06 14.35
C GLY A 246 -7.50 -23.85 15.56
N GLY A 247 -8.38 -24.38 16.41
CA GLY A 247 -8.05 -25.02 17.70
C GLY A 247 -7.06 -26.20 17.66
N ALA A 248 -6.44 -26.47 16.50
CA ALA A 248 -5.32 -27.37 16.28
C ALA A 248 -3.94 -26.66 16.18
N GLY A 249 -3.83 -25.36 16.50
CA GLY A 249 -2.53 -24.67 16.66
C GLY A 249 -1.88 -24.12 15.39
N TRP A 250 -2.59 -24.11 14.25
CA TRP A 250 -2.10 -23.51 13.00
C TRP A 250 -2.75 -22.14 12.79
N CYS A 251 -1.94 -21.10 12.68
CA CYS A 251 -2.40 -19.73 12.48
C CYS A 251 -2.13 -19.29 11.04
N TRP A 252 -3.15 -18.76 10.35
CA TRP A 252 -3.09 -18.43 8.92
C TRP A 252 -3.01 -16.93 8.74
N PHE A 253 -1.82 -16.42 8.41
CA PHE A 253 -1.58 -15.02 8.13
C PHE A 253 -1.08 -14.84 6.69
N PHE A 254 -1.26 -13.65 6.16
CA PHE A 254 -0.48 -13.23 5.00
C PHE A 254 0.93 -12.87 5.46
N PRO A 255 1.95 -13.25 4.69
CA PRO A 255 3.32 -12.82 4.94
C PRO A 255 3.41 -11.29 4.78
N MET A 256 4.59 -10.73 5.04
CA MET A 256 4.83 -9.32 4.77
C MET A 256 4.36 -8.95 3.34
N GLN A 257 3.59 -7.87 3.22
CA GLN A 257 3.07 -7.32 1.95
C GLN A 257 3.89 -6.13 1.45
N GLY A 258 4.85 -5.70 2.25
CA GLY A 258 5.74 -4.60 1.96
C GLY A 258 6.11 -3.86 3.24
N LYS A 259 6.73 -2.70 3.06
CA LYS A 259 7.06 -1.78 4.15
C LYS A 259 6.58 -0.38 3.81
N THR A 260 6.04 0.30 4.79
CA THR A 260 5.76 1.74 4.74
C THR A 260 6.89 2.44 5.45
N ILE A 261 7.55 3.34 4.75
CA ILE A 261 8.65 4.17 5.24
C ILE A 261 8.11 5.58 5.39
N THR A 262 8.08 6.09 6.61
CA THR A 262 7.77 7.50 6.88
C THR A 262 9.05 8.20 7.27
N ALA A 263 9.46 9.22 6.53
CA ALA A 263 10.58 10.08 6.91
C ALA A 263 10.10 11.47 7.29
N VAL A 264 10.70 12.01 8.34
CA VAL A 264 10.49 13.37 8.82
C VAL A 264 11.81 14.09 8.75
N GLY A 265 11.90 15.15 7.96
CA GLY A 265 13.07 16.01 7.88
C GLY A 265 12.83 17.32 8.63
N VAL A 266 13.87 17.83 9.29
CA VAL A 266 13.84 19.04 10.10
C VAL A 266 14.98 19.95 9.65
N ALA A 267 14.66 21.21 9.38
CA ALA A 267 15.64 22.26 9.11
C ALA A 267 15.17 23.56 9.79
N GLY A 268 15.98 24.11 10.70
CA GLY A 268 15.60 25.28 11.49
C GLY A 268 14.36 25.01 12.35
N GLN A 269 13.27 25.73 12.09
CA GLN A 269 11.97 25.51 12.76
C GLN A 269 10.95 24.77 11.87
N VAL A 270 11.35 24.39 10.65
CA VAL A 270 10.46 23.75 9.68
C VAL A 270 10.63 22.24 9.71
N THR A 271 9.48 21.55 9.77
CA THR A 271 9.41 20.09 9.70
C THR A 271 8.61 19.67 8.48
N LYS A 272 9.13 18.71 7.70
CA LYS A 272 8.44 18.09 6.56
C LYS A 272 8.34 16.59 6.76
N ARG A 273 7.22 16.01 6.34
CA ARG A 273 6.95 14.57 6.44
C ARG A 273 6.65 14.01 5.06
N LEU A 274 7.33 12.92 4.73
CA LEU A 274 7.12 12.13 3.53
C LEU A 274 6.79 10.69 3.92
N GLN A 275 6.00 10.03 3.09
CA GLN A 275 5.62 8.64 3.32
C GLN A 275 5.65 7.90 1.99
N VAL A 276 6.42 6.82 1.94
CA VAL A 276 6.56 5.93 0.80
C VAL A 276 6.16 4.53 1.23
N THR A 277 5.43 3.84 0.37
CA THR A 277 5.14 2.42 0.56
C THR A 277 5.87 1.64 -0.52
N GLU A 278 6.75 0.73 -0.09
CA GLU A 278 7.38 -0.26 -0.95
C GLU A 278 6.60 -1.58 -0.83
N SER A 279 5.92 -1.99 -1.90
CA SER A 279 5.35 -3.33 -2.02
C SER A 279 6.41 -4.31 -2.52
N PHE A 280 6.16 -5.61 -2.36
CA PHE A 280 7.02 -6.63 -2.99
C PHE A 280 7.03 -6.45 -4.52
N ALA A 281 8.16 -6.77 -5.14
CA ALA A 281 8.32 -6.71 -6.58
C ALA A 281 7.27 -7.59 -7.25
N ASP A 282 6.49 -6.99 -8.16
CA ASP A 282 5.59 -7.75 -9.01
C ASP A 282 6.41 -8.61 -9.97
N PRO A 283 6.00 -9.88 -10.20
CA PRO A 283 6.60 -10.66 -11.27
C PRO A 283 6.39 -9.94 -12.60
N TRP A 284 7.40 -9.96 -13.47
CA TRP A 284 7.35 -9.25 -14.74
C TRP A 284 6.10 -9.65 -15.55
N PRO A 285 5.42 -8.72 -16.24
CA PRO A 285 4.18 -8.99 -16.98
C PRO A 285 4.30 -10.12 -18.03
N ILE A 286 5.52 -10.41 -18.51
CA ILE A 286 5.81 -11.54 -19.39
C ILE A 286 5.44 -12.91 -18.78
N PHE A 287 5.34 -13.02 -17.45
CA PHE A 287 4.87 -14.23 -16.78
C PHE A 287 3.35 -14.27 -16.59
N ALA A 288 2.65 -13.15 -16.82
CA ALA A 288 1.20 -13.03 -16.72
C ALA A 288 0.49 -13.24 -18.08
N ASP A 289 1.09 -12.81 -19.19
CA ASP A 289 0.40 -12.75 -20.50
C ASP A 289 0.88 -13.76 -21.54
N VAL A 290 1.76 -14.70 -21.19
CA VAL A 290 2.35 -15.63 -22.18
C VAL A 290 1.75 -17.03 -22.09
N ILE A 291 1.23 -17.50 -23.22
CA ILE A 291 1.03 -18.90 -23.59
C ILE A 291 2.37 -19.62 -23.44
N PHE A 292 2.73 -20.03 -22.23
CA PHE A 292 3.79 -21.00 -22.04
C PHE A 292 3.18 -22.36 -22.33
N SER A 293 3.45 -22.89 -23.52
CA SER A 293 3.17 -24.28 -23.88
C SER A 293 4.10 -25.21 -23.08
N GLY A 294 3.79 -25.36 -21.81
CA GLY A 294 4.38 -26.31 -20.88
C GLY A 294 3.26 -26.87 -20.03
N SER A 295 2.38 -27.67 -20.65
CA SER A 295 1.31 -28.47 -20.00
C SER A 295 0.60 -27.79 -18.82
N GLY A 296 -0.05 -26.64 -19.06
CA GLY A 296 -0.93 -26.02 -18.07
C GLY A 296 -2.30 -26.72 -18.06
N SER A 297 -2.60 -27.53 -17.04
CA SER A 297 -3.96 -28.06 -16.87
C SER A 297 -4.86 -26.98 -16.28
N VAL A 298 -5.87 -26.54 -17.01
CA VAL A 298 -7.01 -25.82 -16.43
C VAL A 298 -7.81 -26.83 -15.62
N GLY A 299 -7.71 -26.74 -14.29
CA GLY A 299 -8.40 -27.66 -13.40
C GLY A 299 -9.88 -27.33 -13.31
N HIS A 300 -10.73 -28.14 -13.94
CA HIS A 300 -12.13 -28.29 -13.54
C HIS A 300 -12.18 -29.17 -12.28
N SER A 301 -12.59 -28.61 -11.14
CA SER A 301 -13.11 -29.43 -10.05
C SER A 301 -14.62 -29.55 -10.23
N ASN A 302 -15.09 -30.77 -10.51
CA ASN A 302 -16.48 -31.16 -10.24
C ASN A 302 -16.75 -31.14 -8.73
#